data_AF-A0AA37TUF4-F1
#
_entry.id   AF-A0AA37TUF4-F1
#
_cell.length_a   1.000
_cell.length_b   1.000
_cell.length_c   1.000
_cell.angle_alpha   90.00
_cell.angle_beta   90.00
_cell.angle_gamma   90.00
#
_symmetry.space_group_name_H-M   'P 1'
#
loop_
_entity.id
_entity.type
_entity.pdbx_description
1 polymer ?
#
loop_
_entity_poly.entity_id
_entity_poly.type
_entity_poly.pdbx_seq_one_letter_code
_entity_poly.pdbx_strand_id
1 'polypeptide(L)' 'MKSLIAQLRTAAEKHALYRRTRDEIAGMPRRVALDLGIFPEDAERIARKAVWG' A
#
# COMPACT_ATOMS: atom_id res chain seq x y z
N MET A 1 16.80 22.63 -1.25
CA MET A 1 15.58 22.34 -2.03
C MET A 1 15.76 21.00 -2.72
N LYS A 2 14.86 20.02 -2.54
CA LYS A 2 14.91 18.79 -3.36
C LYS A 2 14.56 19.18 -4.79
N SER A 3 15.31 18.69 -5.78
CA SER A 3 14.98 18.95 -7.18
C SER A 3 13.62 18.35 -7.52
N LEU A 4 12.94 18.92 -8.52
CA LEU A 4 11.68 18.39 -9.04
C LEU A 4 11.80 16.89 -9.36
N ILE A 5 12.93 16.48 -9.95
CA ILE A 5 13.24 15.08 -10.26
C ILE A 5 13.25 14.22 -8.99
N ALA A 6 13.85 14.70 -7.90
CA ALA A 6 13.89 13.96 -6.64
C ALA A 6 12.48 13.82 -6.01
N GLN A 7 11.62 14.83 -6.16
CA GLN A 7 10.24 14.78 -5.70
C GLN A 7 9.42 13.76 -6.51
N LEU A 8 9.51 13.81 -7.84
CA LEU A 8 8.84 12.86 -8.74
C LEU A 8 9.28 11.41 -8.46
N ARG A 9 10.58 11.19 -8.24
CA ARG A 9 11.11 9.87 -7.86
C ARG A 9 10.48 9.36 -6.57
N THR A 10 10.48 10.19 -5.53
CA THR A 10 9.89 9.82 -4.23
C THR A 10 8.39 9.51 -4.35
N ALA A 11 7.65 10.28 -5.17
CA ALA A 11 6.23 10.04 -5.40
C ALA A 11 5.99 8.72 -6.14
N ALA A 12 6.79 8.42 -7.17
CA ALA A 12 6.71 7.16 -7.91
C ALA A 12 7.02 5.96 -7.03
N GLU A 13 8.04 6.04 -6.17
CA GLU A 13 8.40 5.00 -5.21
C GLU A 13 7.25 4.73 -4.22
N LYS A 14 6.67 5.78 -3.63
CA LYS A 14 5.51 5.64 -2.74
C LYS A 14 4.32 5.00 -3.45
N HIS A 15 4.03 5.43 -4.68
CA HIS A 15 2.91 4.88 -5.43
C HIS A 15 3.14 3.41 -5.83
N ALA A 16 4.38 3.03 -6.14
CA ALA A 16 4.73 1.64 -6.39
C ALA A 16 4.56 0.78 -5.12
N LEU A 17 5.01 1.26 -3.97
CA LEU A 17 4.80 0.61 -2.68
C LEU A 17 3.31 0.44 -2.36
N TYR A 18 2.52 1.51 -2.52
CA TYR A 18 1.07 1.47 -2.31
C TYR A 18 0.39 0.39 -3.14
N ARG A 19 0.64 0.36 -4.47
CA ARG A 19 0.05 -0.64 -5.35
C ARG A 19 0.40 -2.05 -4.90
N ARG A 20 1.69 -2.29 -4.60
CA ARG A 20 2.16 -3.60 -4.12
C ARG A 20 1.45 -4.00 -2.82
N THR A 21 1.43 -3.14 -1.81
CA THR A 21 0.78 -3.43 -0.53
C THR A 21 -0.71 -3.68 -0.69
N ARG A 22 -1.41 -2.87 -1.50
CA ARG A 22 -2.84 -3.08 -1.79
C ARG A 22 -3.07 -4.44 -2.43
N ASP A 23 -2.29 -4.80 -3.44
CA ASP A 23 -2.47 -6.05 -4.19
C ASP A 23 -2.14 -7.27 -3.31
N GLU A 24 -1.13 -7.19 -2.46
CA GLU A 24 -0.81 -8.22 -1.46
C GLU A 24 -1.95 -8.43 -0.46
N ILE A 25 -2.58 -7.35 0.03
CA ILE A 25 -3.72 -7.44 0.96
C ILE A 25 -4.97 -7.96 0.24
N ALA A 26 -5.28 -7.44 -0.94
CA ALA A 26 -6.46 -7.81 -1.71
C ALA A 26 -6.40 -9.28 -2.20
N GLY A 27 -5.20 -9.76 -2.53
CA GLY A 27 -4.95 -11.15 -2.93
C GLY A 27 -4.74 -12.10 -1.75
N MET A 28 -4.84 -11.64 -0.51
CA MET A 28 -4.56 -12.46 0.67
C MET A 28 -5.56 -13.62 0.78
N PRO A 29 -5.10 -14.87 0.98
CA PRO A 29 -6.00 -15.99 1.23
C PRO A 29 -6.90 -15.72 2.43
N ARG A 30 -8.20 -15.98 2.27
CA ARG A 30 -9.22 -15.64 3.28
C ARG A 30 -8.89 -16.15 4.68
N ARG A 31 -8.31 -17.35 4.80
CA ARG A 31 -7.88 -17.90 6.10
C ARG A 31 -6.84 -17.00 6.78
N VAL A 32 -5.79 -16.63 6.05
CA VAL A 32 -4.71 -15.76 6.56
C VAL A 32 -5.25 -14.39 6.94
N ALA A 33 -6.14 -13.83 6.10
CA ALA A 33 -6.77 -12.55 6.37
C ALA A 33 -7.57 -12.58 7.68
N LEU A 34 -8.35 -13.64 7.91
CA LEU A 34 -9.10 -13.84 9.16
C LEU A 34 -8.17 -14.01 10.37
N ASP A 35 -7.11 -14.79 10.25
CA ASP A 35 -6.13 -15.00 11.33
C ASP A 35 -5.44 -13.69 11.75
N LEU A 36 -5.21 -12.79 10.80
CA LEU A 36 -4.60 -11.48 11.04
C LEU A 36 -5.61 -10.38 11.41
N GLY A 37 -6.91 -10.67 11.38
CA GLY A 37 -7.96 -9.65 11.55
C GLY A 37 -7.96 -8.58 10.45
N ILE A 38 -7.51 -8.94 9.25
CA ILE A 38 -7.46 -8.06 8.07
C ILE A 38 -8.65 -8.38 7.16
N PHE A 39 -9.32 -7.33 6.70
CA PHE A 39 -10.37 -7.43 5.68
C PHE A 39 -9.78 -7.02 4.33
N PRO A 40 -9.62 -7.96 3.36
CA PRO A 40 -9.10 -7.64 2.02
C PRO A 40 -9.90 -6.56 1.29
N GLU A 41 -11.18 -6.40 1.62
CA GLU A 41 -12.06 -5.35 1.11
C GLU A 41 -11.58 -3.94 1.48
N ASP A 42 -10.84 -3.82 2.59
CA ASP A 42 -10.22 -2.58 3.06
C ASP A 42 -8.79 -2.36 2.54
N ALA A 43 -8.31 -3.19 1.60
CA ALA A 43 -6.93 -3.16 1.11
C ALA A 43 -6.45 -1.76 0.69
N GLU A 44 -7.28 -0.99 -0.02
CA GLU A 44 -6.95 0.37 -0.43
C GLU A 44 -6.74 1.30 0.78
N ARG A 45 -7.67 1.26 1.75
CA ARG A 45 -7.61 2.09 2.95
C ARG A 45 -6.38 1.76 3.80
N ILE A 46 -6.11 0.46 3.99
CA ILE A 46 -4.96 -0.03 4.77
C ILE A 46 -3.66 0.34 4.07
N ALA A 47 -3.53 0.09 2.77
CA ALA A 47 -2.33 0.40 2.01
C ALA A 47 -2.06 1.92 1.96
N ARG A 48 -3.09 2.76 1.79
CA ARG A 48 -2.93 4.21 1.78
C ARG A 48 -2.43 4.72 3.14
N LYS A 49 -3.03 4.25 4.24
CA LYS A 49 -2.59 4.56 5.61
C LYS A 49 -1.14 4.10 5.86
N ALA A 50 -0.76 2.92 5.39
CA ALA A 50 0.61 2.42 5.57
C ALA A 50 1.67 3.25 4.82
N VAL A 51 1.36 3.79 3.64
CA VAL A 51 2.33 4.52 2.79
C VAL A 51 2.39 6.01 3.09
N TRP A 52 1.25 6.63 3.42
CA TRP A 52 1.15 8.09 3.58
C TRP A 52 0.78 8.55 4.99
N GLY A 53 0.33 7.66 5.88
CA GLY A 53 -0.11 7.99 7.24
C GLY A 53 -1.60 8.31 7.31
#